data_AF-A0A0C2M0Z8-F1
#
_entry.id   AF-A0A0C2M0Z8-F1
#
_cell.length_a   1.000
_cell.length_b   1.000
_cell.length_c   1.000
_cell.angle_alpha   90.00
_cell.angle_beta   90.00
_cell.angle_gamma   90.00
#
_symmetry.space_group_name_H-M   'P 1'
#
loop_
_entity.id
_entity.type
_entity.pdbx_description
1 polymer ?
#
loop_
_entity_poly.entity_id
_entity_poly.type
_entity_poly.pdbx_seq_one_letter_code
_entity_poly.pdbx_strand_id
1 'polypeptide(L)'
;MFHVLVLCHGFTKQQDRNGNVQGKNRIDRQYGVFLTVRRLFISFTPHYWGLKELKEMFGTYSKTSDCNFEILAFPTNQFGLEEPEDNHELLDTLKYIRPGNDYTPNFVIFGKTEVNGENEHPFFTMLKGVCPAPNGYIGHQFTYTYELMRNNDINWNFAKFLIDHRGIPYRRYMPVIHPYRLRDDIKRLIERCMSKP
;
A
#
# COMPACT_ATOMS: atom_id res chain seq x y z
N MET A 1 16.76 17.35 21.10
CA MET A 1 15.59 16.52 20.72
C MET A 1 15.30 16.77 19.24
N PHE A 2 16.00 16.08 18.34
CA PHE A 2 15.89 16.31 16.89
C PHE A 2 14.61 15.67 16.37
N HIS A 3 13.65 16.50 15.96
CA HIS A 3 12.46 16.06 15.25
C HIS A 3 12.85 15.80 13.78
N VAL A 4 13.16 14.54 13.45
CA VAL A 4 13.31 14.15 12.04
C VAL A 4 11.90 14.06 11.43
N LEU A 5 11.58 15.07 10.62
CA LEU A 5 10.39 15.15 9.78
C LEU A 5 10.68 14.32 8.51
N VAL A 6 10.08 13.14 8.39
CA VAL A 6 10.28 12.26 7.23
C VAL A 6 9.32 12.67 6.14
N LEU A 7 9.69 13.74 5.45
CA LEU A 7 8.93 14.29 4.35
C LEU A 7 8.97 13.33 3.15
N CYS A 8 8.04 12.39 3.08
CA CYS A 8 7.65 11.81 1.79
C CYS A 8 6.97 12.93 0.97
N HIS A 9 7.77 13.76 0.29
CA HIS A 9 7.31 14.93 -0.46
C HIS A 9 6.21 14.62 -1.49
N GLY A 10 6.04 13.35 -1.89
CA GLY A 10 5.00 12.89 -2.81
C GLY A 10 3.60 12.71 -2.21
N PHE A 11 3.40 12.75 -0.88
CA PHE A 11 2.09 12.48 -0.27
C PHE A 11 1.15 13.68 -0.16
N THR A 12 1.61 14.88 -0.50
CA THR A 12 0.90 16.16 -0.28
C THR A 12 -0.39 16.33 -1.09
N LYS A 13 -0.71 15.42 -2.01
CA LYS A 13 -1.89 15.50 -2.89
C LYS A 13 -2.80 14.27 -2.82
N GLN A 14 -2.51 13.28 -1.98
CA GLN A 14 -3.36 12.10 -1.91
C GLN A 14 -4.68 12.43 -1.20
N GLN A 15 -5.80 12.11 -1.86
CA GLN A 15 -7.12 12.27 -1.28
C GLN A 15 -7.46 11.08 -0.38
N ASP A 16 -8.19 11.34 0.69
CA ASP A 16 -8.91 10.29 1.41
C ASP A 16 -10.16 9.83 0.66
N ARG A 17 -10.83 8.83 1.22
CA ARG A 17 -12.07 8.26 0.67
C ARG A 17 -13.21 9.26 0.48
N ASN A 18 -13.19 10.39 1.18
CA ASN A 18 -14.21 11.44 1.09
C ASN A 18 -13.78 12.57 0.12
N GLY A 19 -12.66 12.41 -0.58
CA GLY A 19 -12.13 13.42 -1.51
C GLY A 19 -11.33 14.54 -0.82
N ASN A 20 -11.11 14.47 0.50
CA ASN A 20 -10.31 15.48 1.18
C ASN A 20 -8.82 15.21 0.97
N VAL A 21 -8.07 16.25 0.57
CA VAL A 21 -6.61 16.16 0.46
C VAL A 21 -6.00 15.94 1.84
N GLN A 22 -5.26 14.85 2.02
CA GLN A 22 -4.56 14.56 3.27
C GLN A 22 -3.34 15.48 3.41
N GLY A 23 -3.25 16.17 4.54
CA GLY A 23 -2.11 17.04 4.87
C GLY A 23 -0.82 16.25 5.09
N LYS A 24 0.32 16.89 4.78
CA LYS A 24 1.70 16.34 4.81
C LYS A 24 2.06 15.56 6.10
N ASN A 25 1.43 15.89 7.22
CA ASN A 25 1.85 15.47 8.56
C ASN A 25 1.35 14.08 9.00
N ARG A 26 0.41 13.44 8.28
CA ARG A 26 -0.25 12.23 8.80
C ARG A 26 0.56 10.94 8.62
N ILE A 27 1.61 10.98 7.79
CA ILE A 27 2.44 9.81 7.41
C ILE A 27 3.90 10.00 7.85
N ASP A 28 4.22 11.13 8.48
CA ASP A 28 5.53 11.34 9.10
C ASP A 28 5.78 10.24 10.13
N ARG A 29 6.87 9.49 9.96
CA ARG A 29 7.35 8.41 10.86
C ARG A 29 6.58 7.09 10.83
N GLN A 30 5.72 6.85 9.84
CA GLN A 30 5.02 5.57 9.70
C GLN A 30 5.71 4.66 8.69
N TYR A 31 5.98 3.42 9.09
CA TYR A 31 6.31 2.34 8.15
C TYR A 31 5.05 2.01 7.37
N GLY A 32 5.14 1.85 6.05
CA GLY A 32 3.99 1.52 5.22
C GLY A 32 4.21 0.22 4.46
N VAL A 33 3.26 -0.70 4.57
CA VAL A 33 2.98 -1.61 3.44
C VAL A 33 2.01 -0.89 2.52
N PHE A 34 2.48 -0.61 1.31
CA PHE A 34 1.68 0.00 0.26
C PHE A 34 0.93 -1.08 -0.53
N LEU A 35 -0.34 -0.88 -0.86
CA LEU A 35 -1.13 -1.89 -1.59
C LEU A 35 -1.96 -1.30 -2.72
N THR A 36 -2.02 -2.03 -3.83
CA THR A 36 -3.12 -1.93 -4.79
C THR A 36 -4.24 -2.88 -4.36
N VAL A 37 -5.46 -2.36 -4.24
CA VAL A 37 -6.60 -3.07 -3.64
C VAL A 37 -7.58 -3.52 -4.73
N ARG A 38 -8.34 -4.59 -4.47
CA ARG A 38 -9.14 -5.30 -5.47
C ARG A 38 -10.40 -5.91 -4.91
N ARG A 39 -11.50 -5.82 -5.66
CA ARG A 39 -12.82 -6.31 -5.26
C ARG A 39 -13.19 -7.76 -5.61
N LEU A 40 -12.76 -8.39 -6.73
CA LEU A 40 -13.58 -9.47 -7.35
C LEU A 40 -13.00 -10.87 -7.68
N PHE A 41 -11.78 -11.28 -7.33
CA PHE A 41 -11.33 -12.71 -7.43
C PHE A 41 -11.10 -13.21 -6.02
N ILE A 42 -11.61 -14.40 -5.81
CA ILE A 42 -11.56 -15.16 -4.58
C ILE A 42 -10.11 -15.40 -4.12
N SER A 43 -9.16 -15.57 -5.05
CA SER A 43 -7.78 -15.96 -4.73
C SER A 43 -7.02 -14.95 -3.86
N PHE A 44 -7.37 -13.66 -3.92
CA PHE A 44 -6.70 -12.61 -3.16
C PHE A 44 -7.52 -12.07 -1.97
N THR A 45 -8.76 -12.53 -1.76
CA THR A 45 -9.54 -12.18 -0.55
C THR A 45 -8.78 -12.45 0.75
N PRO A 46 -8.02 -13.56 0.90
CA PRO A 46 -7.24 -13.80 2.12
C PRO A 46 -6.20 -12.70 2.41
N HIS A 47 -5.81 -11.91 1.41
CA HIS A 47 -4.82 -10.86 1.60
C HIS A 47 -5.35 -9.73 2.49
N TYR A 48 -6.63 -9.38 2.41
CA TYR A 48 -7.21 -8.39 3.32
C TYR A 48 -7.09 -8.81 4.79
N TRP A 49 -7.41 -10.07 5.08
CA TRP A 49 -7.26 -10.64 6.42
C TRP A 49 -5.79 -10.69 6.84
N GLY A 50 -4.89 -11.15 5.98
CA GLY A 50 -3.46 -11.18 6.28
C GLY A 50 -2.86 -9.79 6.54
N LEU A 51 -3.37 -8.74 5.91
CA LEU A 51 -2.96 -7.36 6.19
C LEU A 51 -3.50 -6.87 7.53
N LYS A 52 -4.77 -7.18 7.82
CA LYS A 52 -5.39 -6.88 9.11
C LYS A 52 -4.60 -7.51 10.25
N GLU A 53 -4.24 -8.79 10.10
CA GLU A 53 -3.41 -9.54 11.05
C GLU A 53 -2.01 -8.94 11.21
N LEU A 54 -1.34 -8.54 10.12
CA LEU A 54 -0.05 -7.85 10.22
C LEU A 54 -0.17 -6.54 11.00
N LYS A 55 -1.21 -5.74 10.72
CA LYS A 55 -1.44 -4.48 11.42
C LYS A 55 -1.73 -4.71 12.90
N GLU A 56 -2.46 -5.76 13.26
CA GLU A 56 -2.68 -6.15 14.65
C GLU A 56 -1.39 -6.61 15.33
N MET A 57 -0.63 -7.49 14.68
CA MET A 57 0.63 -8.04 15.18
C MET A 57 1.66 -6.95 15.46
N PHE A 58 1.79 -5.98 14.56
CA PHE A 58 2.81 -4.95 14.64
C PHE A 58 2.32 -3.59 15.14
N GLY A 59 1.00 -3.39 15.25
CA GLY A 59 0.40 -2.14 15.71
C GLY A 59 0.65 -1.85 17.19
N THR A 60 0.93 -2.88 17.99
CA THR A 60 1.27 -2.72 19.43
C THR A 60 2.63 -2.08 19.65
N TYR A 61 3.60 -2.27 18.75
CA TYR A 61 4.92 -1.62 18.82
C TYR A 61 4.83 -0.09 18.75
N SER A 62 3.71 0.43 18.24
CA SER A 62 3.42 1.86 18.16
C SER A 62 3.18 2.51 19.52
N LYS A 63 2.79 1.74 20.54
CA LYS A 63 2.52 2.27 21.89
C LYS A 63 3.78 2.47 22.72
N THR A 64 4.91 1.92 22.30
CA THR A 64 6.14 1.85 23.12
C THR A 64 7.33 2.56 22.48
N SER A 65 7.22 3.05 21.24
CA SER A 65 8.34 3.66 20.52
C SER A 65 7.88 4.62 19.41
N ASP A 66 8.80 5.46 18.92
CA ASP A 66 8.62 6.27 17.69
C ASP A 66 8.61 5.40 16.41
N CYS A 67 8.66 4.07 16.51
CA CYS A 67 8.77 3.14 15.39
C CYS A 67 7.40 2.50 15.07
N ASN A 68 6.49 3.28 14.46
CA ASN A 68 5.09 2.90 14.25
C ASN A 68 4.84 2.16 12.93
N PHE A 69 4.33 0.94 12.98
CA PHE A 69 3.89 0.21 11.78
C PHE A 69 2.49 0.60 11.31
N GLU A 70 2.37 0.95 10.03
CA GLU A 70 1.12 1.27 9.34
C GLU A 70 0.99 0.50 8.01
N ILE A 71 -0.25 0.31 7.57
CA ILE A 71 -0.57 -0.18 6.24
C ILE A 71 -1.36 0.91 5.54
N LEU A 72 -0.94 1.23 4.32
CA LEU A 72 -1.48 2.29 3.50
C LEU A 72 -1.99 1.69 2.20
N ALA A 73 -3.31 1.66 2.01
CA ALA A 73 -3.94 1.01 0.87
C ALA A 73 -4.47 2.03 -0.14
N PHE A 74 -4.22 1.78 -1.43
CA PHE A 74 -4.53 2.69 -2.52
C PHE A 74 -5.32 1.91 -3.58
N PRO A 75 -6.65 2.04 -3.54
CA PRO A 75 -7.53 1.47 -4.55
C PRO A 75 -7.11 1.92 -5.94
N THR A 76 -7.23 1.04 -6.93
CA THR A 76 -6.93 1.38 -8.31
C THR A 76 -7.74 0.52 -9.26
N ASN A 77 -8.22 1.12 -10.34
CA ASN A 77 -9.03 0.41 -11.34
C ASN A 77 -8.22 0.05 -12.60
N GLN A 78 -6.89 0.27 -12.59
CA GLN A 78 -6.01 0.10 -13.76
C GLN A 78 -5.76 -1.36 -14.18
N PHE A 79 -6.16 -2.32 -13.34
CA PHE A 79 -5.91 -3.76 -13.54
C PHE A 79 -7.24 -4.48 -13.70
N GLY A 80 -7.56 -4.88 -14.93
CA GLY A 80 -8.77 -5.65 -15.25
C GLY A 80 -10.10 -4.97 -14.88
N LEU A 81 -10.12 -3.66 -14.63
CA LEU A 81 -11.28 -2.91 -14.15
C LEU A 81 -11.91 -3.51 -12.87
N GLU A 82 -11.05 -4.01 -11.97
CA GLU A 82 -11.47 -4.78 -10.79
C GLU A 82 -11.86 -3.93 -9.57
N GLU A 83 -11.86 -2.60 -9.67
CA GLU A 83 -12.29 -1.65 -8.64
C GLU A 83 -13.24 -0.58 -9.25
N PRO A 84 -14.40 -0.99 -9.79
CA PRO A 84 -15.30 -0.09 -10.53
C PRO A 84 -16.07 0.89 -9.64
N GLU A 85 -16.25 0.59 -8.35
CA GLU A 85 -17.00 1.39 -7.39
C GLU A 85 -16.39 2.75 -7.13
N ASP A 86 -17.21 3.67 -6.64
CA ASP A 86 -16.74 4.96 -6.16
C ASP A 86 -16.08 4.85 -4.78
N ASN A 87 -15.25 5.83 -4.43
CA ASN A 87 -14.50 5.84 -3.17
C ASN A 87 -15.39 5.66 -1.92
N HIS A 88 -16.63 6.15 -1.96
CA HIS A 88 -17.58 6.07 -0.85
C HIS A 88 -18.19 4.68 -0.67
N GLU A 89 -18.25 3.87 -1.72
CA GLU A 89 -18.86 2.52 -1.72
C GLU A 89 -17.86 1.42 -1.33
N LEU A 90 -16.57 1.74 -1.33
CA LEU A 90 -15.49 0.77 -1.12
C LEU A 90 -15.63 0.02 0.22
N LEU A 91 -15.93 0.72 1.31
CA LEU A 91 -16.01 0.08 2.63
C LEU A 91 -17.22 -0.84 2.76
N ASP A 92 -18.36 -0.43 2.18
CA ASP A 92 -19.56 -1.26 2.15
C ASP A 92 -19.32 -2.52 1.32
N THR A 93 -18.60 -2.37 0.21
CA THR A 93 -18.14 -3.51 -0.58
C THR A 93 -17.26 -4.46 0.24
N LEU A 94 -16.26 -3.94 0.96
CA LEU A 94 -15.39 -4.75 1.80
C LEU A 94 -16.17 -5.48 2.89
N LYS A 95 -17.12 -4.78 3.52
CA LYS A 95 -17.90 -5.28 4.65
C LYS A 95 -18.95 -6.30 4.26
N TYR A 96 -19.71 -6.04 3.21
CA TYR A 96 -20.91 -6.80 2.86
C TYR A 96 -20.71 -7.75 1.67
N ILE A 97 -19.78 -7.46 0.77
CA ILE A 97 -19.63 -8.19 -0.50
C ILE A 97 -18.37 -9.05 -0.51
N ARG A 98 -17.20 -8.41 -0.45
CA ARG A 98 -15.91 -9.10 -0.44
C ARG A 98 -14.83 -8.21 0.17
N PRO A 99 -14.15 -8.63 1.26
CA PRO A 99 -14.19 -9.96 1.88
C PRO A 99 -15.55 -10.42 2.42
N GLY A 100 -16.46 -9.50 2.71
CA GLY A 100 -17.74 -9.83 3.31
C GLY A 100 -17.58 -10.18 4.79
N ASN A 101 -18.60 -10.79 5.39
CA ASN A 101 -18.58 -11.25 6.79
C ASN A 101 -18.20 -10.14 7.79
N ASP A 102 -18.78 -8.95 7.59
CA ASP A 102 -18.52 -7.77 8.43
C ASP A 102 -17.05 -7.34 8.48
N TYR A 103 -16.26 -7.70 7.46
CA TYR A 103 -14.87 -7.31 7.39
C TYR A 103 -14.73 -5.78 7.42
N THR A 104 -13.93 -5.30 8.37
CA THR A 104 -13.58 -3.89 8.49
C THR A 104 -12.05 -3.79 8.53
N PRO A 105 -11.42 -3.01 7.62
CA PRO A 105 -9.97 -2.80 7.65
C PRO A 105 -9.57 -2.02 8.91
N ASN A 106 -8.46 -2.40 9.53
CA ASN A 106 -7.85 -1.71 10.68
C ASN A 106 -6.67 -0.82 10.26
N PHE A 107 -6.58 -0.50 8.97
CA PHE A 107 -5.52 0.26 8.34
C PHE A 107 -6.09 1.34 7.42
N VAL A 108 -5.24 2.27 6.98
CA VAL A 108 -5.68 3.42 6.18
C VAL A 108 -5.93 2.99 4.74
N ILE A 109 -7.09 3.39 4.21
CA ILE A 109 -7.44 3.27 2.80
C ILE A 109 -7.67 4.67 2.24
N PHE A 110 -6.96 5.01 1.17
CA PHE A 110 -7.07 6.29 0.46
C PHE A 110 -8.14 6.24 -0.64
N GLY A 111 -8.40 7.38 -1.28
CA GLY A 111 -9.17 7.41 -2.53
C GLY A 111 -8.43 6.70 -3.66
N LYS A 112 -9.17 6.34 -4.71
CA LYS A 112 -8.66 5.68 -5.92
C LYS A 112 -7.51 6.47 -6.54
N THR A 113 -6.45 5.75 -6.91
CA THR A 113 -5.20 6.33 -7.40
C THR A 113 -4.72 5.61 -8.66
N GLU A 114 -4.27 6.39 -9.64
CA GLU A 114 -3.50 5.90 -10.79
C GLU A 114 -2.08 5.54 -10.33
N VAL A 115 -1.66 4.30 -10.56
CA VAL A 115 -0.39 3.74 -10.05
C VAL A 115 0.65 3.53 -11.15
N ASN A 116 0.20 3.54 -12.40
CA ASN A 116 0.97 3.43 -13.62
C ASN A 116 0.52 4.46 -14.67
N GLY A 117 1.30 4.57 -15.75
CA GLY A 117 0.99 5.42 -16.90
C GLY A 117 1.33 6.89 -16.69
N GLU A 118 0.86 7.74 -17.61
CA GLU A 118 1.16 9.18 -17.63
C GLU A 118 0.64 9.91 -16.38
N ASN A 119 -0.53 9.49 -15.89
CA ASN A 119 -1.23 10.11 -14.77
C ASN A 119 -0.88 9.47 -13.41
N GLU A 120 0.14 8.62 -13.35
CA GLU A 120 0.50 7.95 -12.10
C GLU A 120 0.83 8.95 -10.99
N HIS A 121 0.41 8.63 -9.77
CA HIS A 121 0.71 9.49 -8.64
C HIS A 121 2.23 9.48 -8.37
N PRO A 122 2.88 10.65 -8.15
CA PRO A 122 4.36 10.76 -8.06
C PRO A 122 5.00 9.86 -7.00
N PHE A 123 4.23 9.52 -5.98
CA PHE A 123 4.65 8.55 -4.97
C PHE A 123 4.99 7.18 -5.58
N PHE A 124 4.18 6.69 -6.52
CA PHE A 124 4.44 5.43 -7.21
C PHE A 124 5.61 5.51 -8.18
N THR A 125 5.81 6.65 -8.84
CA THR A 125 7.00 6.89 -9.66
C THR A 125 8.26 6.68 -8.82
N MET A 126 8.29 7.25 -7.61
CA MET A 126 9.40 7.10 -6.67
C MET A 126 9.56 5.64 -6.22
N LEU A 127 8.48 4.98 -5.81
CA LEU A 127 8.52 3.58 -5.36
C LEU A 127 9.05 2.63 -6.45
N LYS A 128 8.54 2.76 -7.69
CA LYS A 128 8.95 1.93 -8.82
C LYS A 128 10.38 2.21 -9.27
N GLY A 129 10.86 3.44 -9.10
CA GLY A 129 12.25 3.83 -9.39
C GLY A 129 13.26 3.23 -8.41
N VAL A 130 12.92 3.18 -7.11
CA VAL A 130 13.82 2.61 -6.08
C VAL A 130 13.71 1.09 -6.00
N CYS A 131 12.50 0.53 -6.16
CA CYS A 131 12.23 -0.90 -6.09
C CYS A 131 11.62 -1.39 -7.42
N PRO A 132 12.45 -1.75 -8.43
CA PRO A 132 11.98 -2.18 -9.74
C PRO A 132 11.16 -3.47 -9.66
N ALA A 133 10.42 -3.77 -10.73
CA ALA A 133 9.56 -4.96 -10.79
C ALA A 133 10.42 -6.24 -10.67
N PRO A 134 10.08 -7.18 -9.78
CA PRO A 134 10.73 -8.48 -9.73
C PRO A 134 10.58 -9.17 -11.09
N ASN A 135 11.71 -9.40 -11.75
CA ASN A 135 11.85 -10.06 -13.07
C ASN A 135 11.39 -9.23 -14.29
N GLY A 136 11.10 -7.93 -14.14
CA GLY A 136 10.70 -7.05 -15.25
C GLY A 136 9.39 -7.43 -15.95
N TYR A 137 8.66 -8.41 -15.40
CA TYR A 137 7.39 -8.88 -15.94
C TYR A 137 6.26 -8.06 -15.35
N ILE A 138 5.70 -7.18 -16.17
CA ILE A 138 4.56 -6.35 -15.79
C ILE A 138 3.21 -7.04 -16.06
N GLY A 139 3.18 -8.05 -16.93
CA GLY A 139 2.03 -8.92 -17.24
C GLY A 139 1.51 -8.74 -18.67
N HIS A 140 0.28 -9.18 -18.96
CA HIS A 140 -0.24 -9.18 -20.33
C HIS A 140 -0.87 -7.83 -20.69
N GLN A 141 -0.45 -7.23 -21.80
CA GLN A 141 -0.90 -5.89 -22.21
C GLN A 141 -2.43 -5.70 -22.24
N PHE A 142 -3.19 -6.72 -22.64
CA PHE A 142 -4.65 -6.67 -22.73
C PHE A 142 -5.38 -6.66 -21.38
N THR A 143 -4.66 -6.82 -20.27
CA THR A 143 -5.25 -6.72 -18.92
C THR A 143 -5.08 -5.34 -18.28
N TYR A 144 -4.46 -4.39 -18.99
CA TYR A 144 -4.22 -3.02 -18.54
C TYR A 144 -5.11 -2.02 -19.25
N THR A 145 -5.50 -0.98 -18.52
CA THR A 145 -6.34 0.10 -19.03
C THR A 145 -5.61 1.45 -19.08
N TYR A 146 -4.27 1.45 -19.03
CA TYR A 146 -3.42 2.63 -19.05
C TYR A 146 -2.43 2.61 -20.22
N GLU A 147 -1.97 3.79 -20.63
CA GLU A 147 -1.01 4.00 -21.72
C GLU A 147 0.41 4.26 -21.17
N LEU A 148 1.41 4.25 -22.07
CA LEU A 148 2.84 4.44 -21.75
C LEU A 148 3.40 3.42 -20.75
N MET A 149 3.22 2.12 -21.04
CA MET A 149 3.75 1.03 -20.22
C MET A 149 5.28 1.08 -20.09
N ARG A 150 5.77 0.82 -18.87
CA ARG A 150 7.20 0.80 -18.50
C ARG A 150 7.54 -0.53 -17.86
N ASN A 151 8.76 -1.02 -18.04
CA ASN A 151 9.22 -2.30 -17.48
C ASN A 151 9.14 -2.41 -15.94
N ASN A 152 9.03 -1.27 -15.24
CA ASN A 152 8.92 -1.23 -13.79
C ASN A 152 7.49 -1.04 -13.27
N ASP A 153 6.49 -0.99 -14.14
CA ASP A 153 5.10 -0.80 -13.75
C ASP A 153 4.61 -1.84 -12.75
N ILE A 154 3.62 -1.43 -11.95
CA ILE A 154 2.93 -2.34 -11.04
C ILE A 154 2.19 -3.36 -11.90
N ASN A 155 2.47 -4.63 -11.62
CA ASN A 155 2.09 -5.71 -12.50
C ASN A 155 0.66 -6.20 -12.28
N TRP A 156 0.13 -6.05 -11.06
CA TRP A 156 -1.25 -6.36 -10.74
C TRP A 156 -1.68 -5.75 -9.40
N ASN A 157 -2.95 -5.94 -9.08
CA ASN A 157 -3.52 -5.75 -7.75
C ASN A 157 -2.73 -6.52 -6.68
N PHE A 158 -2.67 -5.97 -5.46
CA PHE A 158 -1.90 -6.44 -4.31
C PHE A 158 -0.37 -6.46 -4.48
N ALA A 159 0.20 -5.71 -5.43
CA ALA A 159 1.64 -5.43 -5.34
C ALA A 159 1.93 -4.68 -4.03
N LYS A 160 3.03 -5.05 -3.36
CA LYS A 160 3.37 -4.49 -2.05
C LYS A 160 4.71 -3.79 -2.07
N PHE A 161 4.80 -2.64 -1.45
CA PHE A 161 6.08 -1.99 -1.14
C PHE A 161 6.21 -1.89 0.36
N LEU A 162 7.36 -2.30 0.90
CA LEU A 162 7.73 -2.10 2.29
C LEU A 162 8.72 -0.94 2.36
N ILE A 163 8.43 0.03 3.22
CA ILE A 163 9.19 1.28 3.38
C ILE A 163 9.72 1.34 4.80
N ASP A 164 10.99 1.73 4.98
CA ASP A 164 11.59 1.91 6.31
C ASP A 164 11.14 3.21 6.99
N HIS A 165 11.44 3.38 8.29
CA HIS A 165 11.08 4.61 9.04
C HIS A 165 11.70 5.90 8.50
N ARG A 166 12.69 5.81 7.60
CA ARG A 166 13.31 6.99 6.98
C ARG A 166 12.60 7.35 5.68
N GLY A 167 11.52 6.64 5.34
CA GLY A 167 10.78 6.84 4.10
C GLY A 167 11.48 6.22 2.90
N ILE A 168 12.48 5.36 3.09
CA ILE A 168 13.22 4.72 2.00
C ILE A 168 12.56 3.37 1.66
N PRO A 169 12.17 3.13 0.40
CA PRO A 169 11.67 1.82 -0.03
C PRO A 169 12.71 0.74 0.23
N TYR A 170 12.34 -0.28 1.00
CA TYR A 170 13.19 -1.41 1.35
C TYR A 170 13.02 -2.56 0.35
N ARG A 171 11.78 -2.89 0.00
CA ARG A 171 11.49 -4.03 -0.89
C ARG A 171 10.13 -3.92 -1.56
N ARG A 172 10.04 -4.44 -2.79
CA ARG A 172 8.79 -4.70 -3.51
C ARG A 172 8.47 -6.20 -3.53
N TYR A 173 7.22 -6.56 -3.28
CA TYR A 173 6.71 -7.93 -3.30
C TYR A 173 5.64 -8.08 -4.38
N MET A 174 5.67 -9.24 -5.04
CA MET A 174 4.71 -9.59 -6.08
C MET A 174 3.30 -9.76 -5.49
N PRO A 175 2.25 -9.49 -6.29
CA PRO A 175 0.85 -9.76 -5.96
C PRO A 175 0.60 -11.07 -5.22
N VAL A 176 1.15 -12.17 -5.74
CA VAL A 176 1.01 -13.55 -5.25
C VAL A 176 1.59 -13.79 -3.85
N ILE A 177 2.46 -12.90 -3.36
CA ILE A 177 3.05 -13.05 -2.03
C ILE A 177 1.99 -12.70 -0.99
N HIS A 178 1.63 -13.70 -0.18
CA HIS A 178 0.70 -13.54 0.94
C HIS A 178 1.27 -12.57 1.98
N PRO A 179 0.46 -11.64 2.54
CA PRO A 179 0.93 -10.64 3.51
C PRO A 179 1.73 -11.21 4.67
N TYR A 180 1.30 -12.33 5.26
CA TYR A 180 2.02 -13.00 6.36
C TYR A 180 3.51 -13.25 6.07
N ARG A 181 3.92 -13.44 4.81
CA ARG A 181 5.31 -13.63 4.40
C ARG A 181 6.18 -12.38 4.59
N LEU A 182 5.59 -11.20 4.74
CA LEU A 182 6.29 -9.94 4.99
C LEU A 182 6.70 -9.79 6.47
N ARG A 183 6.16 -10.61 7.38
CA ARG A 183 6.33 -10.48 8.84
C ARG A 183 7.79 -10.33 9.25
N ASP A 184 8.68 -11.18 8.73
CA ASP A 184 10.08 -11.19 9.18
C ASP A 184 10.85 -9.95 8.69
N ASP A 185 10.54 -9.48 7.48
CA ASP A 185 11.08 -8.21 6.96
C ASP A 185 10.55 -7.01 7.78
N ILE A 186 9.24 -7.00 8.11
CA ILE A 186 8.63 -5.95 8.95
C ILE A 186 9.27 -5.93 10.34
N LYS A 187 9.36 -7.09 11.00
CA LYS A 187 9.96 -7.24 12.32
C LYS A 187 11.39 -6.71 12.33
N ARG A 188 12.21 -7.10 11.33
CA ARG A 188 13.59 -6.63 11.18
C ARG A 188 13.67 -5.10 11.07
N LEU A 189 12.79 -4.48 10.28
CA LEU A 189 12.80 -3.02 10.11
C LEU A 189 12.38 -2.28 11.38
N ILE A 190 11.42 -2.83 12.13
CA ILE A 190 11.01 -2.29 13.44
C ILE A 190 12.16 -2.39 14.43
N GLU A 191 12.77 -3.57 14.57
CA GLU A 191 13.92 -3.80 15.46
C GLU A 191 15.08 -2.85 15.14
N ARG A 192 15.41 -2.67 13.84
CA ARG A 192 16.46 -1.73 13.40
C ARG A 192 16.18 -0.28 13.80
N CYS A 193 14.93 0.11 13.95
CA CYS A 193 14.58 1.45 14.40
C CYS A 193 14.59 1.61 15.91
N MET A 194 14.20 0.56 16.63
CA MET A 194 14.31 0.54 18.08
C MET A 194 15.77 0.49 18.52
N SER A 195 16.64 -0.17 17.75
CA SER A 195 18.07 -0.27 18.02
C SER A 195 18.88 0.98 17.62
N LYS A 196 18.21 2.11 17.36
CA LYS A 196 18.92 3.37 17.16
C LYS A 196 19.58 3.79 18.48
N PRO A 197 20.86 4.18 18.49
CA PRO A 197 21.42 4.92 19.61
C PRO A 197 20.76 6.29 19.77
#